data_AF-A0A285DPC9-F1
#
_entry.id   AF-A0A285DPC9-F1
#
_cell.length_a   1.000
_cell.length_b   1.000
_cell.length_c   1.000
_cell.angle_alpha   90.00
_cell.angle_beta   90.00
_cell.angle_gamma   90.00
#
_symmetry.space_group_name_H-M   'P 1'
#
loop_
_entity.id
_entity.type
_entity.pdbx_description
1 polymer ?
#
loop_
_entity_poly.entity_id
_entity_poly.type
_entity_poly.pdbx_seq_one_letter_code
_entity_poly.pdbx_strand_id
1 'polypeptide(L)' 'MPRVGWTVEQRAAVKRYMLFATIFVVLGVAFSVFLIVSGVKGGWVLLGMLVCIYAAGRLFVGNIKRNQP' A
#
# COMPACT_ATOMS: atom_id res chain seq x y z
N MET A 1 8.44 25.51 -10.31
CA MET A 1 7.72 24.51 -11.11
C MET A 1 6.24 24.62 -10.78
N PRO A 2 5.33 24.80 -11.75
CA PRO A 2 3.90 24.83 -11.44
C PRO A 2 3.54 23.49 -10.80
N ARG A 3 2.89 23.52 -9.63
CA ARG A 3 2.43 22.32 -8.93
C ARG A 3 1.25 21.75 -9.71
N VAL A 4 1.53 20.94 -10.72
CA VAL A 4 0.48 20.22 -11.46
C VAL A 4 -0.06 19.14 -10.53
N GLY A 5 -1.13 19.48 -9.80
CA GLY A 5 -1.87 18.51 -9.00
C GLY A 5 -2.53 17.45 -9.88
N TRP A 6 -2.83 16.28 -9.33
CA TRP A 6 -3.54 15.24 -10.08
C TRP A 6 -4.92 15.72 -10.54
N THR A 7 -5.25 15.39 -11.78
CA THR A 7 -6.59 15.54 -12.33
C THR A 7 -7.59 14.66 -11.58
N VAL A 8 -8.89 14.95 -11.71
CA VAL A 8 -9.97 14.18 -11.07
C VAL A 8 -9.92 12.71 -11.50
N GLU A 9 -9.69 12.46 -12.79
CA GLU A 9 -9.48 11.12 -13.39
C GLU A 9 -8.31 10.37 -12.73
N GLN A 10 -7.15 11.02 -12.58
CA GLN A 10 -5.97 10.41 -11.94
C GLN A 10 -6.21 10.08 -10.47
N ARG A 11 -6.90 10.95 -9.73
CA ARG A 11 -7.27 10.68 -8.33
C ARG A 11 -8.21 9.47 -8.23
N ALA A 12 -9.18 9.35 -9.13
CA ALA A 12 -10.11 8.22 -9.16
C ALA A 12 -9.38 6.91 -9.47
N ALA A 13 -8.47 6.91 -10.45
CA ALA A 13 -7.65 5.76 -10.79
C ALA A 13 -6.78 5.32 -9.60
N VAL A 14 -6.04 6.25 -8.97
CA VAL A 14 -5.20 5.93 -7.82
C VAL A 14 -6.03 5.42 -6.64
N LYS A 15 -7.22 5.97 -6.41
CA LYS A 15 -8.12 5.45 -5.36
C LYS A 15 -8.52 4.00 -5.61
N ARG A 16 -8.83 3.63 -6.86
CA ARG A 16 -9.13 2.24 -7.25
C ARG A 16 -7.91 1.33 -7.05
N TYR A 17 -6.74 1.73 -7.53
CA TYR A 17 -5.51 0.94 -7.36
C TYR A 17 -5.11 0.78 -5.90
N MET A 18 -5.23 1.82 -5.08
CA MET A 18 -4.99 1.74 -3.63
C MET A 18 -5.97 0.79 -2.94
N LEU A 19 -7.24 0.75 -3.38
CA LEU A 19 -8.21 -0.20 -2.86
C LEU A 19 -7.80 -1.64 -3.18
N PHE A 20 -7.43 -1.93 -4.44
CA PHE A 20 -6.91 -3.25 -4.81
C PHE A 20 -5.65 -3.62 -4.02
N ALA A 21 -4.69 -2.71 -3.93
CA ALA A 21 -3.47 -2.92 -3.15
C ALA A 21 -3.78 -3.20 -1.68
N THR A 22 -4.75 -2.51 -1.09
CA THR A 22 -5.19 -2.73 0.29
C THR A 22 -5.76 -4.13 0.47
N ILE A 23 -6.61 -4.60 -0.45
CA ILE A 23 -7.15 -5.97 -0.41
C ILE A 23 -6.02 -7.00 -0.47
N PHE A 24 -5.08 -6.84 -1.39
CA PHE A 24 -3.92 -7.74 -1.50
C PHE A 24 -3.05 -7.73 -0.24
N VAL A 25 -2.83 -6.56 0.36
CA VAL A 25 -2.07 -6.44 1.61
C VAL A 25 -2.80 -7.12 2.77
N VAL A 26 -4.12 -6.97 2.88
CA VAL A 26 -4.91 -7.65 3.92
C VAL A 26 -4.82 -9.16 3.76
N LEU A 27 -4.98 -9.69 2.55
CA LEU A 27 -4.83 -11.12 2.26
C LEU A 27 -3.41 -11.61 2.54
N GLY A 28 -2.40 -10.84 2.14
CA GLY A 28 -0.99 -11.15 2.39
C GLY A 28 -0.64 -11.15 3.87
N VAL A 29 -1.19 -10.21 4.65
CA VAL A 29 -1.01 -10.17 6.11
C VAL A 29 -1.68 -11.38 6.76
N ALA A 30 -2.91 -11.72 6.37
CA ALA A 30 -3.59 -12.92 6.88
C ALA A 30 -2.79 -14.20 6.58
N PHE A 31 -2.27 -14.33 5.35
CA PHE A 31 -1.42 -15.45 4.95
C PHE A 31 -0.09 -15.47 5.74
N SER A 32 0.53 -14.32 5.93
CA SER A 32 1.75 -14.19 6.72
C SER A 32 1.54 -14.60 8.18
N VAL A 33 0.43 -14.18 8.81
CA VAL A 33 0.06 -14.62 10.16
C VAL A 33 -0.12 -16.14 10.21
N PHE A 34 -0.81 -16.72 9.23
CA PHE A 34 -0.96 -18.17 9.11
C PHE A 34 0.40 -18.89 9.03
N LEU A 35 1.34 -18.38 8.23
CA LEU A 35 2.70 -18.92 8.14
C LEU A 35 3.47 -18.82 9.47
N ILE A 36 3.36 -17.69 10.18
CA ILE A 36 4.00 -17.48 11.48
C ILE A 36 3.47 -18.49 12.51
N VAL A 37 2.15 -18.66 12.58
CA VAL A 37 1.50 -19.63 13.48
C VAL A 37 1.91 -21.06 13.13
N SER A 38 2.09 -21.35 11.84
CA SER A 38 2.57 -22.65 11.35
C SER A 38 4.08 -22.89 11.58
N GLY A 39 4.78 -21.96 12.26
CA GLY A 39 6.21 -22.08 12.58
C GLY A 39 7.15 -21.76 11.42
N VAL A 40 6.65 -21.22 10.31
CA VAL A 40 7.46 -20.88 9.13
C VAL A 40 8.08 -19.49 9.32
N LYS A 41 9.41 -19.46 9.52
CA LYS A 41 10.18 -18.20 9.72
C LYS A 41 10.01 -17.20 8.56
N GLY A 42 9.74 -17.68 7.34
CA GLY A 42 9.47 -16.83 6.17
C GLY A 42 8.22 -15.95 6.30
N GLY A 43 7.27 -16.31 7.18
CA GLY A 43 6.09 -15.49 7.46
C GLY A 43 6.44 -14.08 7.95
N TRP A 44 7.44 -13.94 8.83
CA TRP A 44 7.92 -12.64 9.32
C TRP A 44 8.52 -11.76 8.22
N VAL A 45 9.28 -12.37 7.31
CA VAL A 45 9.88 -11.67 6.16
C VAL A 45 8.79 -11.15 5.22
N LEU A 46 7.81 -12.01 4.91
CA LEU A 46 6.66 -11.62 4.09
C LEU A 46 5.85 -10.50 4.75
N LEU A 47 5.62 -10.58 6.07
CA LEU A 47 4.93 -9.54 6.84
C LEU A 47 5.66 -8.20 6.69
N GLY A 48 6.96 -8.19 6.97
CA GLY A 48 7.78 -6.98 6.91
C GLY A 48 7.78 -6.36 5.53
N MET A 49 7.93 -7.18 4.49
CA MET A 49 7.90 -6.73 3.09
C MET A 49 6.55 -6.09 2.73
N LEU A 50 5.43 -6.75 3.08
CA LEU A 50 4.08 -6.24 2.81
C LEU A 50 3.84 -4.89 3.50
N VAL A 51 4.20 -4.78 4.78
CA VAL A 51 4.05 -3.54 5.55
C VAL A 51 4.90 -2.42 4.96
N CYS A 52 6.16 -2.69 4.60
CA CYS A 52 7.06 -1.69 4.01
C CYS A 52 6.54 -1.16 2.66
N ILE A 53 6.15 -2.05 1.74
CA ILE A 53 5.65 -1.66 0.42
C ILE A 53 4.35 -0.86 0.56
N TYR A 54 3.44 -1.32 1.41
CA TYR A 54 2.17 -0.62 1.64
C TYR A 54 2.38 0.76 2.27
N ALA A 55 3.26 0.86 3.28
CA ALA A 55 3.60 2.12 3.91
C ALA A 55 4.23 3.10 2.91
N ALA A 56 5.17 2.64 2.07
CA ALA A 56 5.78 3.47 1.03
C ALA A 56 4.74 4.00 0.03
N GLY A 57 3.84 3.14 -0.46
CA GLY A 57 2.75 3.55 -1.36
C GLY A 57 1.81 4.57 -0.70
N ARG A 58 1.44 4.35 0.55
CA ARG A 58 0.55 5.25 1.31
C ARG A 58 1.20 6.59 1.61
N LEU A 59 2.50 6.63 1.91
CA LEU A 59 3.26 7.87 2.10
C LEU A 59 3.40 8.64 0.79
N PHE A 60 3.70 7.97 -0.31
CA PHE A 60 3.82 8.60 -1.62
C PHE A 60 2.51 9.27 -2.06
N VAL A 61 1.40 8.52 -2.01
CA VAL A 61 0.06 9.05 -2.35
C VAL A 61 -0.35 10.15 -1.38
N GLY A 62 -0.07 10.00 -0.08
CA GLY A 62 -0.36 11.01 0.94
C GLY A 62 0.40 12.32 0.73
N ASN A 63 1.69 12.25 0.40
CA ASN A 63 2.52 13.41 0.11
C ASN A 63 2.05 14.15 -1.15
N ILE A 64 1.64 13.42 -2.19
CA ILE A 64 1.08 14.03 -3.40
C ILE A 64 -0.25 14.72 -3.08
N LYS A 65 -1.14 14.07 -2.32
CA LYS A 65 -2.41 14.66 -1.90
C LYS A 65 -2.22 15.95 -1.07
N ARG A 66 -1.23 15.97 -0.18
CA ARG A 66 -0.92 17.12 0.68
C ARG A 66 -0.32 18.30 -0.10
N ASN A 67 0.35 18.04 -1.22
CA ASN A 67 0.98 19.05 -2.06
C ASN A 67 0.11 19.50 -3.25
N GLN A 68 -1.14 19.02 -3.34
CA GLN A 68 -2.11 19.51 -4.31
C GLN A 68 -2.54 20.94 -3.93
N PRO A 69 -2.60 21.87 -4.91
CA PRO A 69 -3.13 23.21 -4.69
C PRO A 69 -4.63 23.19 -4.38
#